data_AF-A0AAN8UNG2-F1
#
_entry.id   AF-A0AAN8UNG2-F1
#
_cell.length_a   1.000
_cell.length_b   1.000
_cell.length_c   1.000
_cell.angle_alpha   90.00
_cell.angle_beta   90.00
_cell.angle_gamma   90.00
#
_symmetry.space_group_name_H-M   'P 1'
#
loop_
_entity.id
_entity.type
_entity.pdbx_description
1 polymer ?
#
loop_
_entity_poly.entity_id
_entity_poly.type
_entity_poly.pdbx_seq_one_letter_code
_entity_poly.pdbx_strand_id
1 'polypeptide(L)'
;MGVSLEGERVILVPYMKEHVPKYHEWMRDPALLQATGSEPLSLEEEYNMQLSWTQDPLKRTFIVLDKQQVVGDFVHGQPHTEAMVGDVNIYMNDLDDPQIAEVEIMIAEPKRKMGFKDFSFSEIFNEVTLELPVTSHKSEELLSIWNNIVTYL
;
A
#
# COMPACT_ATOMS: atom_id res chain seq x y z
N MET A 1 12.59 14.13 -6.79
CA MET A 1 12.61 12.65 -6.89
C MET A 1 12.10 12.12 -5.56
N GLY A 2 10.95 11.44 -5.55
CA GLY A 2 10.46 10.80 -4.32
C GLY A 2 11.31 9.57 -4.00
N VAL A 3 11.46 9.26 -2.72
CA VAL A 3 12.21 8.09 -2.24
C VAL A 3 11.28 6.88 -2.27
N SER A 4 11.73 5.74 -2.81
CA SER A 4 11.01 4.48 -2.67
C SER A 4 11.42 3.78 -1.37
N LEU A 5 10.50 3.03 -0.77
CA LEU A 5 10.74 2.26 0.45
C LEU A 5 10.72 0.77 0.11
N GLU A 6 11.80 0.06 0.42
CA GLU A 6 11.91 -1.37 0.17
C GLU A 6 11.70 -2.19 1.43
N GLY A 7 10.74 -3.11 1.40
CA GLY A 7 10.54 -4.13 2.43
C GLY A 7 11.02 -5.52 1.98
N GLU A 8 10.78 -6.53 2.83
CA GLU A 8 11.11 -7.94 2.54
C GLU A 8 10.32 -8.47 1.33
N ARG A 9 9.04 -8.08 1.19
CA ARG A 9 8.12 -8.60 0.16
C ARG A 9 7.50 -7.56 -0.74
N VAL A 10 7.46 -6.31 -0.28
CA VAL A 10 6.81 -5.20 -0.99
C VAL A 10 7.78 -4.06 -1.19
N ILE A 11 7.56 -3.29 -2.25
CA ILE A 11 8.25 -2.02 -2.48
C ILE A 11 7.20 -0.94 -2.62
N LEU A 12 7.37 0.18 -1.91
CA LEU A 12 6.53 1.36 -2.05
C LEU A 12 7.24 2.35 -2.96
N VAL A 13 6.63 2.67 -4.10
CA VAL A 13 7.14 3.69 -5.03
C VAL A 13 6.22 4.91 -5.02
N PRO A 14 6.72 6.14 -5.19
CA PRO A 14 5.87 7.31 -5.31
C PRO A 14 4.82 7.12 -6.41
N TYR A 15 3.60 7.65 -6.23
CA TYR A 15 2.57 7.58 -7.27
C TYR A 15 2.94 8.47 -8.47
N MET A 16 3.17 7.86 -9.63
CA MET A 16 3.58 8.51 -10.88
C MET A 16 2.46 8.47 -11.91
N LYS A 17 2.57 9.33 -12.92
CA LYS A 17 1.63 9.42 -14.03
C LYS A 17 1.45 8.08 -14.75
N GLU A 18 2.52 7.30 -14.87
CA GLU A 18 2.56 6.00 -15.54
C GLU A 18 1.70 4.94 -14.84
N HIS A 19 1.38 5.12 -13.55
CA HIS A 19 0.52 4.21 -12.79
C HIS A 19 -0.97 4.46 -13.05
N VAL A 20 -1.35 5.66 -13.52
CA VAL A 20 -2.75 6.09 -13.67
C VAL A 20 -3.58 5.14 -14.53
N PRO A 21 -3.12 4.63 -15.69
CA PRO A 21 -3.94 3.71 -16.49
C PRO A 21 -4.34 2.44 -15.75
N LYS A 22 -3.40 1.82 -15.01
CA LYS A 22 -3.68 0.60 -14.24
C LYS A 22 -4.51 0.90 -12.99
N TYR A 23 -4.23 2.01 -12.31
CA TYR A 23 -5.05 2.46 -11.18
C TYR A 23 -6.50 2.71 -11.60
N HIS A 24 -6.72 3.35 -12.75
CA HIS A 24 -8.04 3.56 -13.34
C HIS A 24 -8.75 2.24 -13.64
N GLU A 25 -8.03 1.19 -14.10
CA GLU A 25 -8.61 -0.14 -14.25
C GLU A 25 -9.10 -0.72 -12.92
N TRP A 26 -8.34 -0.55 -11.82
CA TRP A 26 -8.78 -0.95 -10.48
C TRP A 26 -10.01 -0.18 -10.02
N MET A 27 -10.06 1.14 -10.23
CA MET A 27 -11.19 1.99 -9.86
C MET A 27 -12.43 1.81 -10.75
N ARG A 28 -12.45 0.79 -11.61
CA ARG A 28 -13.67 0.32 -12.29
C ARG A 28 -14.33 -0.86 -11.57
N ASP A 29 -13.69 -1.44 -10.56
CA ASP A 29 -14.27 -2.50 -9.72
C ASP A 29 -15.22 -1.86 -8.67
N PRO A 30 -16.54 -2.16 -8.71
CA PRO A 30 -17.48 -1.63 -7.73
C PRO A 30 -17.15 -2.00 -6.29
N ALA A 31 -16.53 -3.16 -6.05
CA ALA A 31 -16.16 -3.58 -4.70
C ALA A 31 -15.02 -2.71 -4.15
N LEU A 32 -14.04 -2.36 -4.98
CA LEU A 32 -12.96 -1.46 -4.60
C LEU A 32 -13.49 -0.04 -4.36
N LEU A 33 -14.31 0.49 -5.27
CA LEU A 33 -14.94 1.80 -5.10
C LEU A 33 -15.74 1.90 -3.79
N GLN A 34 -16.53 0.86 -3.47
CA GLN A 34 -17.28 0.81 -2.22
C GLN A 34 -16.36 0.76 -0.99
N ALA A 35 -15.32 -0.08 -1.03
CA ALA A 35 -14.39 -0.26 0.10
C ALA A 35 -13.55 1.00 0.40
N THR A 36 -13.22 1.77 -0.64
CA THR A 36 -12.47 3.04 -0.52
C THR A 36 -13.38 4.27 -0.41
N GLY A 37 -14.70 4.12 -0.48
CA GLY A 37 -15.63 5.25 -0.53
C GLY A 37 -15.41 6.19 -1.72
N SER A 38 -14.85 5.67 -2.81
CA SER A 38 -14.52 6.45 -4.02
C SER A 38 -15.64 6.42 -5.04
N GLU A 39 -15.73 7.48 -5.84
CA GLU A 39 -16.62 7.56 -7.00
C GLU A 39 -15.84 7.22 -8.28
N PRO A 40 -16.49 6.61 -9.29
CA PRO A 40 -15.83 6.31 -10.56
C PRO A 40 -15.47 7.62 -11.29
N LEU A 41 -14.23 7.72 -11.74
CA LEU A 41 -13.71 8.85 -12.49
C LEU A 41 -13.41 8.45 -13.94
N SER A 42 -13.45 9.42 -14.86
CA SER A 42 -12.86 9.25 -16.18
C SER A 42 -11.33 9.20 -16.09
N LEU A 43 -10.68 8.62 -17.10
CA LEU A 43 -9.22 8.53 -17.13
C LEU A 43 -8.53 9.91 -17.04
N GLU A 44 -9.13 10.95 -17.63
CA GLU A 44 -8.62 12.33 -17.54
C GLU A 44 -8.73 12.89 -16.12
N GLU A 45 -9.84 12.62 -15.44
CA GLU A 45 -10.03 13.00 -14.03
C GLU A 45 -9.04 12.29 -13.11
N GLU A 46 -8.72 11.01 -13.36
CA GLU A 46 -7.69 10.27 -12.63
C GLU A 46 -6.30 10.92 -12.77
N TYR A 47 -5.95 11.40 -13.96
CA TYR A 47 -4.71 12.17 -14.15
C TYR A 47 -4.71 13.47 -13.34
N ASN A 48 -5.85 14.17 -13.29
CA ASN A 48 -5.99 15.40 -12.50
C ASN A 48 -5.89 15.12 -11.00
N MET A 49 -6.47 14.02 -10.53
CA MET A 49 -6.39 13.55 -9.14
C MET A 49 -4.97 13.12 -8.76
N GLN A 50 -4.28 12.38 -9.63
CA GLN A 50 -2.88 12.00 -9.40
C GLN A 50 -1.99 13.24 -9.24
N LEU A 51 -2.18 14.26 -10.08
CA LEU A 51 -1.44 15.53 -9.98
C LEU A 51 -1.76 16.27 -8.68
N SER A 52 -3.03 16.37 -8.28
CA SER A 52 -3.43 17.06 -7.05
C SER A 52 -2.84 16.38 -5.80
N TRP A 53 -2.90 15.05 -5.72
CA TRP A 53 -2.33 14.29 -4.61
C TRP A 53 -0.81 14.38 -4.54
N THR A 54 -0.14 14.40 -5.69
CA THR A 54 1.34 14.50 -5.73
C THR A 54 1.85 15.89 -5.33
N GLN A 55 1.04 16.92 -5.54
CA GLN A 55 1.38 18.31 -5.20
C GLN A 55 0.99 18.70 -3.77
N ASP A 56 0.18 17.88 -3.09
CA ASP A 56 -0.24 18.13 -1.73
C ASP A 56 0.94 17.96 -0.75
N PRO A 57 1.31 19.00 0.03
CA PRO A 57 2.42 18.91 0.96
C PRO A 57 2.14 17.99 2.15
N LEU A 58 0.87 17.78 2.51
CA LEU A 58 0.40 16.99 3.65
C LEU A 58 0.01 15.56 3.26
N LYS A 59 -0.16 15.26 1.96
CA LYS A 59 -0.43 13.92 1.47
C LYS A 59 0.80 13.26 0.85
N ARG A 60 0.97 11.97 1.09
CA ARG A 60 1.94 11.12 0.38
C ARG A 60 1.23 9.88 -0.12
N THR A 61 1.19 9.71 -1.44
CA THR A 61 0.64 8.50 -2.07
C THR A 61 1.77 7.66 -2.64
N PHE A 62 1.78 6.39 -2.26
CA PHE A 62 2.68 5.37 -2.79
C PHE A 62 1.88 4.27 -3.48
N ILE A 63 2.45 3.71 -4.54
CA ILE A 63 1.99 2.47 -5.13
C ILE A 63 2.75 1.31 -4.49
N VAL A 64 2.00 0.28 -4.10
CA VAL A 64 2.53 -0.97 -3.57
C VAL A 64 2.89 -1.88 -4.74
N LEU A 65 4.14 -2.32 -4.77
CA LEU A 65 4.65 -3.32 -5.71
C LEU A 65 4.87 -4.65 -4.99
N ASP A 66 4.52 -5.75 -5.64
CA ASP A 66 4.96 -7.09 -5.26
C ASP A 66 6.41 -7.30 -5.75
N LYS A 67 7.35 -7.45 -4.82
CA LYS A 67 8.78 -7.55 -5.12
C LYS A 67 9.13 -8.77 -5.98
N GLN A 68 8.31 -9.82 -5.96
CA GLN A 68 8.52 -11.01 -6.79
C GLN A 68 8.18 -10.78 -8.27
N GLN A 69 7.48 -9.70 -8.58
CA GLN A 69 6.96 -9.41 -9.92
C GLN A 69 7.69 -8.28 -10.62
N VAL A 70 8.60 -7.62 -9.93
CA VAL A 70 9.52 -6.65 -10.55
C VAL A 70 10.37 -7.38 -11.58
N VAL A 71 10.32 -6.93 -12.82
CA VAL A 71 11.07 -7.56 -13.92
C VAL A 71 12.48 -6.98 -13.97
N GLY A 72 13.47 -7.81 -13.67
CA GLY A 72 14.87 -7.41 -13.60
C GLY A 72 15.24 -6.80 -12.25
N ASP A 73 16.23 -5.92 -12.23
CA ASP A 73 16.66 -5.24 -11.00
C ASP A 73 15.72 -4.07 -10.68
N PHE A 74 15.37 -3.92 -9.39
CA PHE A 74 14.61 -2.75 -8.95
C PHE A 74 15.48 -1.49 -9.07
N VAL A 75 14.95 -0.50 -9.79
CA VAL A 75 15.57 0.82 -9.96
C VAL A 75 14.63 1.89 -9.38
N HIS A 76 15.14 2.66 -8.41
CA HIS A 76 14.41 3.79 -7.84
C HIS A 76 14.00 4.81 -8.90
N GLY A 77 12.79 5.34 -8.77
CA GLY A 77 12.24 6.33 -9.71
C GLY A 77 11.67 5.74 -11.00
N GLN A 78 11.75 4.41 -11.19
CA GLN A 78 10.97 3.73 -12.22
C GLN A 78 9.60 3.29 -11.68
N PRO A 79 8.58 3.22 -12.54
CA PRO A 79 7.20 2.95 -12.10
C PRO A 79 6.93 1.46 -11.81
N HIS A 80 7.55 0.53 -12.54
CA HIS A 80 7.33 -0.92 -12.39
C HIS A 80 5.82 -1.30 -12.40
N THR A 81 5.09 -0.82 -13.41
CA THR A 81 3.62 -0.97 -13.52
C THR A 81 3.16 -2.43 -13.50
N GLU A 82 4.00 -3.34 -13.98
CA GLU A 82 3.76 -4.77 -14.01
C GLU A 82 3.61 -5.38 -12.60
N ALA A 83 4.30 -4.79 -11.61
CA ALA A 83 4.36 -5.27 -10.24
C ALA A 83 3.34 -4.60 -9.30
N MET A 84 2.57 -3.62 -9.78
CA MET A 84 1.58 -2.91 -8.94
C MET A 84 0.50 -3.87 -8.42
N VAL A 85 0.19 -3.77 -7.12
CA VAL A 85 -0.81 -4.60 -6.44
C VAL A 85 -1.76 -3.81 -5.53
N GLY A 86 -1.46 -2.53 -5.26
CA GLY A 86 -2.27 -1.66 -4.42
C GLY A 86 -1.63 -0.28 -4.23
N ASP A 87 -2.12 0.49 -3.27
CA ASP A 87 -1.57 1.79 -2.89
C ASP A 87 -1.64 2.04 -1.37
N VAL A 88 -0.86 3.02 -0.93
CA VAL A 88 -0.83 3.53 0.44
C VAL A 88 -0.93 5.05 0.38
N ASN A 89 -1.96 5.61 1.00
CA ASN A 89 -2.10 7.05 1.20
C ASN A 89 -1.77 7.39 2.65
N ILE A 90 -0.88 8.36 2.85
CA ILE A 90 -0.50 8.87 4.16
C ILE A 90 -0.90 10.34 4.21
N TYR A 91 -1.67 10.71 5.23
CA TYR A 91 -2.13 12.08 5.45
C TYR A 91 -1.56 12.63 6.75
N MET A 92 -0.83 13.73 6.64
CA MET A 92 -0.25 14.49 7.76
C MET A 92 -1.21 15.62 8.16
N ASN A 93 -2.45 15.26 8.49
CA ASN A 93 -3.57 16.20 8.58
C ASN A 93 -3.92 16.66 10.00
N ASP A 94 -3.27 16.14 11.04
CA ASP A 94 -3.58 16.55 12.40
C ASP A 94 -2.90 17.90 12.73
N LEU A 95 -3.72 18.95 12.81
CA LEU A 95 -3.30 20.31 13.15
C LEU A 95 -2.98 20.48 14.64
N ASP A 96 -3.49 19.57 15.49
CA ASP A 96 -3.31 19.59 16.94
C ASP A 96 -2.11 18.71 17.36
N ASP A 97 -1.78 17.65 16.61
CA ASP A 97 -0.57 16.84 16.80
C ASP A 97 0.15 16.49 15.47
N PRO A 98 1.17 17.26 15.07
CA PRO A 98 1.93 17.01 13.83
C PRO A 98 2.73 15.69 13.82
N GLN A 99 2.70 14.91 14.91
CA GLN A 99 3.32 13.59 14.98
C GLN A 99 2.36 12.45 14.62
N ILE A 100 1.07 12.74 14.40
CA ILE A 100 0.07 11.76 14.02
C ILE A 100 -0.17 11.82 12.51
N ALA A 101 -0.17 10.65 11.87
CA ALA A 101 -0.46 10.49 10.46
C ALA A 101 -1.55 9.43 10.29
N GLU A 102 -2.52 9.72 9.42
CA GLU A 102 -3.51 8.73 8.98
C GLU A 102 -2.95 7.95 7.80
N VAL A 103 -3.10 6.62 7.83
CA VAL A 103 -2.60 5.73 6.79
C VAL A 103 -3.75 4.89 6.26
N GLU A 104 -4.06 5.04 4.98
CA GLU A 104 -5.03 4.24 4.24
C GLU A 104 -4.30 3.29 3.30
N ILE A 105 -4.71 2.03 3.26
CA ILE A 105 -4.09 0.99 2.41
C ILE A 105 -5.18 0.32 1.59
N MET A 106 -4.95 0.23 0.28
CA MET A 106 -5.82 -0.50 -0.64
C MET A 106 -5.00 -1.57 -1.37
N ILE A 107 -5.52 -2.80 -1.43
CA ILE A 107 -4.92 -3.92 -2.18
C ILE A 107 -5.89 -4.33 -3.29
N ALA A 108 -5.61 -3.87 -4.50
CA ALA A 108 -6.46 -4.09 -5.67
C ALA A 108 -6.35 -5.51 -6.23
N GLU A 109 -5.20 -6.16 -6.06
CA GLU A 109 -4.92 -7.48 -6.63
C GLU A 109 -4.66 -8.55 -5.55
N PRO A 110 -5.64 -8.86 -4.67
CA PRO A 110 -5.44 -9.72 -3.50
C PRO A 110 -5.12 -11.18 -3.86
N LYS A 111 -5.47 -11.61 -5.09
CA LYS A 111 -5.16 -12.94 -5.62
C LYS A 111 -3.66 -13.14 -5.89
N ARG A 112 -2.87 -12.06 -5.95
CA ARG A 112 -1.40 -12.10 -5.94
C ARG A 112 -0.95 -12.22 -4.49
N LYS A 113 -1.15 -13.41 -3.92
CA LYS A 113 -0.83 -13.73 -2.53
C LYS A 113 0.67 -13.51 -2.33
N MET A 114 1.05 -12.38 -1.73
CA MET A 114 2.41 -12.00 -1.33
C MET A 114 2.96 -12.93 -0.21
N GLY A 115 2.77 -14.24 -0.34
CA GLY A 115 3.12 -15.28 0.63
C GLY A 115 2.15 -15.45 1.81
N PHE A 116 0.96 -14.84 1.79
CA PHE A 116 -0.07 -15.01 2.84
C PHE A 116 -0.99 -16.19 2.51
N LYS A 117 -1.24 -17.09 3.49
CA LYS A 117 -2.00 -18.32 3.23
C LYS A 117 -3.50 -18.05 3.15
N ASP A 118 -4.02 -17.30 4.12
CA ASP A 118 -5.44 -17.01 4.27
C ASP A 118 -5.67 -15.50 4.49
N PHE A 119 -6.84 -15.05 4.03
CA PHE A 119 -7.30 -13.69 4.08
C PHE A 119 -8.71 -13.74 4.66
N SER A 120 -8.92 -13.11 5.81
CA SER A 120 -10.26 -12.82 6.32
C SER A 120 -10.52 -11.32 6.19
N PHE A 121 -11.52 -10.97 5.41
CA PHE A 121 -12.03 -9.61 5.32
C PHE A 121 -13.21 -9.47 6.27
N SER A 122 -13.10 -8.54 7.21
CA SER A 122 -14.24 -8.16 8.03
C SER A 122 -14.92 -6.95 7.41
N GLU A 123 -16.02 -7.18 6.68
CA GLU A 123 -16.83 -6.10 6.10
C GLU A 123 -17.38 -5.13 7.15
N ILE A 124 -17.45 -5.55 8.42
CA ILE A 124 -17.98 -4.76 9.53
C ILE A 124 -16.94 -3.77 10.08
N PHE A 125 -15.66 -4.13 10.04
CA PHE A 125 -14.57 -3.35 10.65
C PHE A 125 -13.57 -2.79 9.63
N ASN A 126 -13.78 -3.05 8.33
CA ASN A 126 -12.85 -2.73 7.24
C ASN A 126 -11.39 -3.13 7.55
N GLU A 127 -11.24 -4.28 8.24
CA GLU A 127 -9.96 -4.79 8.72
C GLU A 127 -9.51 -5.97 7.85
N VAL A 128 -8.24 -5.94 7.46
CA VAL A 128 -7.58 -7.02 6.72
C VAL A 128 -6.63 -7.76 7.67
N THR A 129 -7.00 -8.99 8.04
CA THR A 129 -6.12 -9.87 8.82
C THR A 129 -5.33 -10.78 7.87
N LEU A 130 -4.00 -10.78 8.02
CA LEU A 130 -3.09 -11.56 7.19
C LEU A 130 -2.40 -12.65 8.02
N GLU A 131 -2.65 -13.92 7.68
CA GLU A 131 -2.00 -15.04 8.35
C GLU A 131 -0.69 -15.45 7.65
N LEU A 132 0.41 -15.31 8.38
CA LEU A 132 1.73 -15.77 7.98
C LEU A 132 2.05 -17.11 8.65
N PRO A 133 2.38 -18.17 7.90
CA PRO A 133 2.91 -19.39 8.48
C PRO A 133 4.32 -19.10 9.01
N VAL A 134 4.45 -19.04 10.32
CA VAL A 134 5.73 -18.82 10.98
C VAL A 134 6.42 -20.17 11.17
N THR A 135 7.64 -20.33 10.65
CA THR A 135 8.50 -21.48 10.97
C THR A 135 9.02 -21.36 12.40
N SER A 136 9.41 -22.46 13.04
CA SER A 136 9.92 -22.44 14.43
C SER A 136 11.02 -21.39 14.65
N HIS A 137 11.93 -21.22 13.70
CA HIS A 137 12.99 -20.20 13.74
C HIS A 137 12.46 -18.75 13.70
N LYS A 138 11.47 -18.44 12.84
CA LYS A 138 10.88 -17.10 12.79
C LYS A 138 10.00 -16.81 14.01
N SER A 139 9.47 -17.84 14.67
CA SER A 139 8.69 -17.70 15.91
C SER A 139 9.58 -17.25 17.07
N GLU A 140 10.78 -17.82 17.18
CA GLU A 140 11.77 -17.45 18.18
C GLU A 140 12.28 -16.00 17.98
N GLU A 141 12.50 -15.56 16.74
CA GLU A 141 12.85 -14.16 16.42
C GLU A 141 11.72 -13.19 16.78
N LEU A 142 10.46 -13.51 16.46
CA LEU A 142 9.32 -12.66 16.78
C LEU A 142 9.05 -12.58 18.29
N LEU A 143 9.23 -13.69 19.02
CA LEU A 143 9.15 -13.72 20.49
C LEU A 143 10.28 -12.91 21.13
N SER A 144 11.48 -12.93 20.55
CA SER A 144 12.60 -12.09 20.99
C SER A 144 12.29 -10.60 20.82
N ILE A 145 11.73 -10.20 19.68
CA ILE A 145 11.33 -8.81 19.43
C ILE A 145 10.21 -8.38 20.39
N TRP A 146 9.20 -9.23 20.61
CA TRP A 146 8.08 -8.95 21.52
C TRP A 146 8.53 -8.79 22.98
N ASN A 147 9.39 -9.68 23.47
CA ASN A 147 9.91 -9.60 24.84
C ASN A 147 10.79 -8.36 25.06
N ASN A 148 11.54 -7.92 24.03
CA ASN A 148 12.30 -6.68 24.10
C ASN A 148 11.41 -5.43 24.15
N ILE A 149 10.22 -5.45 23.53
CA ILE A 149 9.27 -4.33 23.57
C ILE A 149 8.58 -4.23 24.94
N VAL A 150 8.20 -5.36 25.54
CA VAL A 150 7.53 -5.39 26.86
C VAL A 150 8.46 -5.01 28.02
N THR A 151 9.78 -5.12 27.85
CA THR A 151 10.75 -4.79 28.91
C THR A 151 11.03 -3.28 29.03
N TYR A 152 10.56 -2.45 28.08
CA TYR A 152 10.72 -0.99 28.08
C TYR A 152 9.41 -0.21 28.22
N LEU A 153 8.33 -0.87 28.66
CA LEU A 153 7.09 -0.25 29.17
C LEU A 153 6.99 -0.50 30.68
#